data_AF-A0A062TTW6-F1
#
_entry.id   AF-A0A062TTW6-F1
#
_cell.length_a   1.000
_cell.length_b   1.000
_cell.length_c   1.000
_cell.angle_alpha   90.00
_cell.angle_beta   90.00
_cell.angle_gamma   90.00
#
_symmetry.space_group_name_H-M   'P 1'
#
loop_
_entity.id
_entity.type
_entity.pdbx_description
1 polymer ?
#
loop_
_entity_poly.entity_id
_entity_poly.type
_entity_poly.pdbx_seq_one_letter_code
_entity_poly.pdbx_strand_id
1 'polypeptide(L)' 'MGDGLLPWGAMMRAALSAGIGPEAFWRLSLKEWRWLARGGDVMGRGRMVDLIKAFPDGAGRETPAASSFDFAQDE' A
#
# COMPACT_ATOMS: atom_id res chain seq x y z
N MET A 1 10.95 -6.26 8.13
CA MET A 1 9.80 -7.13 7.83
C MET A 1 8.57 -6.31 8.15
N GLY A 2 7.69 -6.12 7.16
CA GLY A 2 6.54 -5.22 7.18
C GLY A 2 6.89 -3.77 6.80
N ASP A 3 6.30 -3.11 5.80
CA ASP A 3 5.25 -3.47 4.86
C ASP A 3 5.42 -2.58 3.62
N GLY A 4 5.27 -3.14 2.41
CA GLY A 4 5.15 -2.37 1.16
C GLY A 4 3.84 -1.57 1.05
N LEU A 5 3.16 -1.33 2.17
CA LEU A 5 2.00 -0.48 2.27
C LEU A 5 2.44 0.93 2.66
N LEU A 6 1.89 1.91 1.95
CA LEU A 6 2.00 3.32 2.33
C LEU A 6 1.71 3.47 3.83
N PRO A 7 2.40 4.39 4.55
CA PRO A 7 2.25 4.56 5.99
C PRO A 7 0.90 5.24 6.35
N TRP A 8 -0.22 4.63 5.94
CA TRP A 8 -1.58 5.14 6.04
C TRP A 8 -1.93 5.58 7.46
N GLY A 9 -1.55 4.78 8.46
CA GLY A 9 -1.80 5.11 9.86
C GLY A 9 -1.05 6.36 10.35
N ALA A 10 0.13 6.66 9.79
CA ALA A 10 0.86 7.89 10.10
C ALA A 10 0.27 9.08 9.33
N MET A 11 -0.11 8.88 8.07
CA MET A 11 -0.75 9.91 7.24
C MET A 11 -2.12 10.35 7.82
N MET A 12 -2.92 9.40 8.29
CA MET A 12 -4.22 9.70 8.89
C MET A 12 -4.09 10.45 10.22
N ARG A 13 -3.08 10.11 11.05
CA ARG A 13 -2.76 10.88 12.27
C ARG A 13 -2.29 12.31 11.97
N ALA A 14 -1.51 12.50 10.92
CA ALA A 14 -1.09 13.82 10.46
C ALA A 14 -2.28 14.64 9.93
N ALA A 15 -3.18 14.02 9.17
CA ALA A 15 -4.40 14.66 8.68
C ALA A 15 -5.33 15.10 9.82
N LEU A 16 -5.53 14.25 10.83
CA LEU A 16 -6.29 14.59 12.02
C LEU A 16 -5.68 15.76 12.79
N SER A 17 -4.35 15.81 12.91
CA SER A 17 -3.62 16.92 13.54
C SER A 17 -3.77 18.24 12.77
N ALA A 18 -4.03 18.16 11.45
CA ALA A 18 -4.34 19.30 10.59
C ALA A 18 -5.84 19.65 10.54
N GLY A 19 -6.69 18.96 11.34
CA GLY A 19 -8.14 19.18 11.37
C GLY A 19 -8.92 18.51 10.24
N ILE A 20 -8.29 17.64 9.46
CA ILE A 20 -8.92 16.88 8.39
C ILE A 20 -9.52 15.61 8.99
N GLY A 21 -10.85 15.54 9.04
CA GLY A 21 -11.56 14.36 9.49
C GLY A 21 -11.40 13.15 8.55
N PRO A 22 -11.72 11.92 9.01
CA PRO A 22 -11.52 10.69 8.24
C PRO A 22 -12.21 10.70 6.87
N GLU A 23 -13.42 11.26 6.81
CA GLU A 23 -14.23 11.30 5.59
C GLU A 23 -13.70 12.32 4.57
N ALA A 24 -13.17 13.44 5.05
CA ALA A 24 -12.47 14.42 4.23
C ALA A 24 -11.13 13.87 3.71
N PHE A 25 -10.44 13.06 4.52
CA PHE A 25 -9.20 12.39 4.17
C PHE A 25 -9.38 11.41 2.99
N TRP A 26 -10.45 10.60 3.00
CA TRP A 26 -10.77 9.70 1.88
C TRP A 26 -11.23 10.43 0.60
N ARG A 27 -11.67 11.69 0.73
CA ARG A 27 -12.04 12.56 -0.39
C ARG A 27 -10.88 13.37 -0.97
N LEU A 28 -9.70 13.34 -0.36
CA LEU A 28 -8.54 14.07 -0.87
C LEU A 28 -8.15 13.59 -2.27
N SER A 29 -7.83 14.52 -3.15
CA SER A 29 -7.30 14.25 -4.48
C SER A 29 -5.84 13.77 -4.43
N LEU A 30 -5.38 13.02 -5.44
CA LEU A 30 -4.01 12.50 -5.52
C LEU A 30 -2.93 13.60 -5.35
N LYS A 31 -3.23 14.84 -5.74
CA LYS A 31 -2.35 16.00 -5.56
C LYS A 31 -2.20 16.38 -4.08
N GLU A 32 -3.29 16.35 -3.33
CA GLU A 32 -3.31 16.64 -1.90
C GLU A 32 -2.66 15.51 -1.11
N TRP A 33 -2.91 14.25 -1.49
CA TRP A 33 -2.18 13.08 -0.98
C TRP A 33 -0.67 13.21 -1.16
N ARG A 34 -0.22 13.66 -2.35
CA ARG A 34 1.21 13.92 -2.60
C ARG A 34 1.77 15.07 -1.78
N TRP A 35 0.96 16.05 -1.40
CA TRP A 35 1.37 17.12 -0.51
C TRP A 35 1.50 16.61 0.94
N LEU A 36 0.53 15.81 1.39
CA LEU A 36 0.52 15.20 2.72
C LEU A 36 1.66 14.17 2.90
N ALA A 37 1.96 13.40 1.85
CA ALA A 37 3.04 12.42 1.82
C ALA A 37 4.43 13.05 1.64
N ARG A 38 4.52 14.34 1.30
CA ARG A 38 5.78 15.03 1.01
C ARG A 38 6.68 15.22 2.26
N GLY A 39 6.12 15.01 3.45
CA GLY A 39 6.86 14.93 4.71
C GLY A 39 7.41 13.53 5.03
N GLY A 40 7.06 12.51 4.24
CA GLY A 40 7.66 11.18 4.31
C GLY A 40 8.83 11.10 3.33
N ASP A 41 9.94 10.51 3.79
CA ASP A 41 11.14 10.31 2.99
C ASP A 41 10.79 9.65 1.65
N VAL A 42 11.00 10.38 0.57
CA VAL A 42 10.71 9.89 -0.79
C VAL A 42 11.76 8.83 -1.07
N MET A 43 11.37 7.55 -1.10
CA MET A 43 12.29 6.45 -1.37
C MET A 43 13.04 6.72 -2.68
N GLY A 44 14.35 6.98 -2.58
CA GLY A 44 15.17 7.30 -3.74
C GLY A 44 15.26 6.12 -4.72
N ARG A 45 15.48 6.42 -6.00
CA ARG A 45 15.59 5.41 -7.07
C ARG A 45 16.60 4.30 -6.75
N GLY A 46 17.74 4.62 -6.14
CA GLY A 46 18.75 3.63 -5.76
C GLY A 46 18.20 2.60 -4.77
N ARG A 47 17.45 3.06 -3.77
CA ARG A 47 16.85 2.20 -2.77
C ARG A 47 15.72 1.32 -3.35
N MET A 48 15.01 1.81 -4.37
CA MET A 48 14.07 1.00 -5.16
C MET A 48 14.79 -0.14 -5.89
N VAL A 49 15.94 0.14 -6.52
CA VAL A 49 16.74 -0.87 -7.23
C VAL A 49 17.25 -1.96 -6.26
N ASP A 50 17.67 -1.58 -5.05
CA ASP A 50 18.09 -2.55 -4.03
C ASP A 50 16.94 -3.47 -3.60
N LEU A 51 15.72 -2.94 -3.52
CA LEU A 51 14.53 -3.73 -3.19
C LEU A 51 14.15 -4.70 -4.31
N ILE A 52 14.21 -4.27 -5.57
CA ILE A 52 13.97 -5.15 -6.73
C ILE A 52 14.96 -6.32 -6.75
N LYS A 53 16.22 -6.08 -6.39
CA LYS A 53 17.24 -7.14 -6.27
C LYS A 53 16.98 -8.06 -5.09
N ALA A 54 16.55 -7.51 -3.95
CA ALA A 54 16.32 -8.27 -2.72
C ALA A 54 15.02 -9.10 -2.75
N PHE A 55 14.03 -8.67 -3.51
CA PHE A 55 12.71 -9.31 -3.60
C PHE A 55 12.30 -9.44 -5.08
N PRO A 56 12.86 -10.41 -5.82
CA PRO A 56 12.47 -10.65 -7.20
C PRO A 56 11.05 -11.25 -7.26
N ASP A 57 10.13 -10.52 -7.87
CA ASP A 57 8.76 -10.99 -8.11
C ASP A 57 8.80 -12.18 -9.09
N GLY A 58 8.60 -13.39 -8.57
CA GLY A 58 8.59 -14.63 -9.35
C GLY A 58 9.22 -15.85 -8.67
N ALA A 59 9.90 -15.69 -7.53
CA ALA A 59 10.66 -16.78 -6.91
C ALA A 59 9.88 -17.65 -5.90
N GLY A 60 8.57 -17.43 -5.69
CA GLY A 60 7.82 -18.15 -4.64
C GLY A 60 6.29 -18.20 -4.76
N ARG A 61 5.71 -17.79 -5.89
CA ARG A 61 4.35 -18.25 -6.26
C ARG A 61 4.51 -19.36 -7.26
N GLU A 62 4.78 -20.56 -6.77
CA GLU A 62 4.11 -21.70 -7.36
C GLU A 62 2.62 -21.46 -7.19
N THR A 63 2.01 -20.88 -8.22
CA THR A 63 0.57 -20.74 -8.33
C THR A 63 0.01 -22.16 -8.21
N PRO A 64 -0.59 -22.59 -7.08
CA PRO A 64 -1.37 -23.81 -7.14
C PRO A 64 -2.42 -23.54 -8.20
N ALA A 65 -2.48 -24.44 -9.20
CA ALA A 65 -3.45 -24.40 -10.27
C ALA A 65 -4.78 -23.91 -9.71
N ALA A 66 -5.30 -22.85 -10.32
CA ALA A 66 -6.54 -22.17 -9.95
C ALA A 66 -7.42 -23.08 -9.12
N SER A 67 -7.47 -22.86 -7.80
CA SER A 67 -8.43 -23.54 -6.95
C SER A 67 -9.80 -23.26 -7.55
N SER A 68 -10.32 -24.29 -8.22
CA SER A 68 -11.69 -24.34 -8.70
C SER A 68 -12.54 -24.11 -7.47
N PHE A 69 -13.15 -22.93 -7.37
CA PHE A 69 -14.16 -22.66 -6.37
C PHE A 69 -15.33 -23.60 -6.70
N ASP A 70 -15.43 -24.69 -5.94
CA ASP A 70 -16.53 -25.64 -6.02
C ASP A 70 -17.74 -25.02 -5.33
N PHE A 71 -18.50 -24.23 -6.09
CA PHE A 71 -19.83 -23.79 -5.71
C PHE A 71 -20.82 -24.85 -6.21
N ALA A 72 -20.92 -25.97 -5.50
CA ALA A 72 -21.99 -26.91 -5.68
C ALA A 72 -22.25 -27.67 -4.38
N GLN A 73 -23.53 -27.63 -3.97
CA GLN A 73 -24.22 -28.64 -3.16
C GLN A 73 -24.25 -28.41 -1.64
N ASP A 74 -25.30 -27.71 -1.20
CA ASP A 74 -26.22 -28.24 -0.18
C ASP A 74 -27.59 -27.54 -0.33
N GLU A 75 -28.56 -28.27 -0.90
CA GLU A 75 -30.01 -28.07 -0.70
C GLU A 75 -30.61 -29.40 -0.24
#